data_AF-A0A7S2DI03-F1
#
_entry.id   AF-A0A7S2DI03-F1
#
_cell.length_a   1.000
_cell.length_b   1.000
_cell.length_c   1.000
_cell.angle_alpha   90.00
_cell.angle_beta   90.00
_cell.angle_gamma   90.00
#
_symmetry.space_group_name_H-M   'P 1'
#
loop_
_entity.id
_entity.type
_entity.pdbx_description
1 polymer ?
#
loop_
_entity_poly.entity_id
_entity_poly.type
_entity_poly.pdbx_seq_one_letter_code
_entity_poly.pdbx_strand_id
1 'polypeptide(L)'
;RTAKKLAGAFKAAEAKGMGFDQALNSVAVLAYRAAEVHSAYVFVRNNLLGVQQQVKDPAIKTVLLRLLDLVMLMQVRENCGDWMGCLDEQQVDLINLRIDELLNELRPDCIGLTDGLGCTDDELQSTLGRFDGNVYEAIYNEARMSPLNATPRMVGWEHLERVLDKDLLRDGMRSQRAGNAPALLVDVTAGASSGAALAPAPAAKL
;
A
#
# COMPACT_ATOMS: atom_id res chain seq x y z
N ARG A 1 -7.00 -17.94 23.51
CA ARG A 1 -6.09 -17.53 24.62
C ARG A 1 -6.38 -16.10 25.07
N THR A 2 -6.43 -15.14 24.13
CA THR A 2 -6.82 -13.74 24.36
C THR A 2 -8.15 -13.59 25.10
N ALA A 3 -9.21 -14.32 24.71
CA ALA A 3 -10.49 -14.32 25.41
C ALA A 3 -10.40 -14.78 26.89
N LYS A 4 -9.53 -15.76 27.20
CA LYS A 4 -9.29 -16.20 28.59
C LYS A 4 -8.53 -15.13 29.39
N LYS A 5 -7.55 -14.45 28.77
CA LYS A 5 -6.84 -13.32 29.39
C LYS A 5 -7.80 -12.17 29.71
N LEU A 6 -8.69 -11.83 28.77
CA LEU A 6 -9.77 -10.85 28.96
C LEU A 6 -10.66 -11.22 30.14
N ALA A 7 -11.21 -12.45 30.16
CA ALA A 7 -12.10 -12.90 31.22
C ALA A 7 -11.41 -12.87 32.60
N GLY A 8 -10.12 -13.21 32.67
CA GLY A 8 -9.33 -13.10 33.90
C GLY A 8 -9.11 -11.66 34.35
N ALA A 9 -8.75 -10.77 33.43
CA ALA A 9 -8.54 -9.34 33.72
C ALA A 9 -9.83 -8.65 34.17
N PHE A 10 -10.96 -8.97 33.54
CA PHE A 10 -12.27 -8.44 33.89
C PHE A 10 -12.69 -8.88 35.31
N LYS A 11 -12.58 -10.18 35.62
CA LYS A 11 -12.85 -10.69 36.99
C LYS A 11 -11.93 -10.06 38.03
N ALA A 12 -10.67 -9.78 37.68
CA ALA A 12 -9.74 -9.11 38.58
C ALA A 12 -10.12 -7.64 38.83
N ALA A 13 -10.73 -6.96 37.87
CA ALA A 13 -11.26 -5.61 38.04
C ALA A 13 -12.53 -5.59 38.91
N GLU A 14 -13.43 -6.56 38.73
CA GLU A 14 -14.59 -6.75 39.62
C GLU A 14 -14.16 -7.07 41.06
N ALA A 15 -13.13 -7.91 41.24
CA ALA A 15 -12.59 -8.23 42.56
C ALA A 15 -11.96 -7.02 43.28
N LYS A 16 -11.57 -5.96 42.54
CA LYS A 16 -11.11 -4.68 43.11
C LYS A 16 -12.27 -3.78 43.55
N GLY A 17 -13.52 -4.23 43.42
CA GLY A 17 -14.71 -3.46 43.79
C GLY A 17 -15.10 -2.40 42.77
N MET A 18 -14.58 -2.45 41.55
CA MET A 18 -14.97 -1.54 40.47
C MET A 18 -16.39 -1.88 40.00
N GLY A 19 -17.22 -0.85 39.74
CA GLY A 19 -18.50 -1.05 39.06
C GLY A 19 -18.30 -1.58 37.64
N PHE A 20 -19.32 -2.24 37.08
CA PHE A 20 -19.26 -2.90 35.77
C PHE A 20 -18.69 -2.00 34.66
N ASP A 21 -19.19 -0.77 34.52
CA ASP A 21 -18.74 0.16 33.47
C ASP A 21 -17.29 0.59 33.65
N GLN A 22 -16.84 0.78 34.89
CA GLN A 22 -15.45 1.13 35.19
C GLN A 22 -14.52 -0.05 34.95
N ALA A 23 -14.94 -1.26 35.33
CA ALA A 23 -14.20 -2.50 35.05
C ALA A 23 -14.08 -2.72 33.53
N LEU A 24 -15.16 -2.54 32.78
CA LEU A 24 -15.16 -2.68 31.33
C LEU A 24 -14.22 -1.67 30.66
N ASN A 25 -14.30 -0.39 31.06
CA ASN A 25 -13.41 0.65 30.55
C ASN A 25 -11.94 0.34 30.85
N SER A 26 -11.64 -0.22 32.03
CA SER A 26 -10.26 -0.59 32.40
C SER A 26 -9.67 -1.72 31.52
N VAL A 27 -10.52 -2.57 30.96
CA VAL A 27 -10.10 -3.73 30.13
C VAL A 27 -10.46 -3.53 28.65
N ALA A 28 -10.94 -2.35 28.25
CA ALA A 28 -11.46 -2.08 26.91
C ALA A 28 -10.47 -2.42 25.78
N VAL A 29 -9.18 -2.13 25.96
CA VAL A 29 -8.13 -2.45 24.97
C VAL A 29 -7.98 -3.97 24.76
N LEU A 30 -7.97 -4.73 25.85
CA LEU A 30 -7.93 -6.21 25.80
C LEU A 30 -9.23 -6.78 25.21
N ALA A 31 -10.37 -6.15 25.48
CA ALA A 31 -11.66 -6.54 24.93
C ALA A 31 -11.70 -6.34 23.41
N TYR A 32 -11.24 -5.18 22.93
CA TYR A 32 -11.10 -4.90 21.49
C TYR A 32 -10.21 -5.92 20.81
N ARG A 33 -9.04 -6.19 21.39
CA ARG A 33 -8.11 -7.18 20.82
C ARG A 33 -8.68 -8.59 20.80
N ALA A 34 -9.41 -9.00 21.84
CA ALA A 34 -10.09 -10.30 21.85
C ALA A 34 -11.19 -10.38 20.79
N ALA A 35 -11.93 -9.29 20.56
CA ALA A 35 -12.95 -9.22 19.52
C ALA A 35 -12.33 -9.31 18.12
N GLU A 36 -11.24 -8.59 17.86
CA GLU A 36 -10.50 -8.65 16.60
C GLU A 36 -10.03 -10.08 16.27
N VAL A 37 -9.37 -10.74 17.23
CA VAL A 37 -8.91 -12.13 17.07
C VAL A 37 -10.09 -13.10 16.86
N HIS A 38 -11.23 -12.86 17.52
CA HIS A 38 -12.42 -13.67 17.32
C HIS A 38 -13.01 -13.49 15.91
N SER A 39 -13.12 -12.25 15.45
CA SER A 39 -13.59 -11.93 14.09
C SER A 39 -12.69 -12.56 13.03
N ALA A 40 -11.37 -12.49 13.20
CA ALA A 40 -10.40 -13.13 12.30
C ALA A 40 -10.60 -14.66 12.26
N TYR A 41 -10.78 -15.30 13.43
CA TYR A 41 -11.07 -16.75 13.50
C TYR A 41 -12.38 -17.11 12.80
N VAL A 42 -13.44 -16.34 13.00
CA VAL A 42 -14.75 -16.58 12.35
C VAL A 42 -14.64 -16.39 10.85
N PHE A 43 -13.96 -15.33 10.39
CA PHE A 43 -13.68 -15.09 8.97
C PHE A 43 -12.99 -16.30 8.33
N VAL A 44 -11.89 -16.74 8.93
CA VAL A 44 -11.12 -17.92 8.51
C VAL A 44 -11.98 -19.17 8.44
N ARG A 45 -12.71 -19.46 9.52
CA ARG A 45 -13.54 -20.66 9.64
C ARG A 45 -14.66 -20.67 8.60
N ASN A 46 -15.33 -19.54 8.42
CA ASN A 46 -16.43 -19.43 7.48
C ASN A 46 -15.93 -19.56 6.03
N ASN A 47 -14.79 -18.96 5.70
CA ASN A 47 -14.19 -19.10 4.37
C ASN A 47 -13.78 -20.55 4.09
N LEU A 48 -13.13 -21.23 5.04
CA LEU A 48 -12.74 -22.63 4.86
C LEU A 48 -13.95 -23.54 4.60
N LEU A 49 -15.01 -23.38 5.40
CA LEU A 49 -16.25 -24.14 5.23
C LEU A 49 -16.97 -23.77 3.92
N GLY A 50 -17.01 -22.48 3.58
CA GLY A 50 -17.63 -21.96 2.37
C GLY A 50 -16.95 -22.49 1.10
N VAL A 51 -15.62 -22.44 1.05
CA VAL A 51 -14.83 -22.98 -0.07
C VAL A 51 -15.05 -24.49 -0.21
N GLN A 52 -15.14 -25.23 0.90
CA GLN A 52 -15.39 -26.67 0.84
C GLN A 52 -16.79 -27.04 0.33
N GLN A 53 -17.81 -26.24 0.65
CA GLN A 53 -19.21 -26.54 0.33
C GLN A 53 -19.68 -25.96 -1.01
N GLN A 54 -19.24 -24.77 -1.37
CA GLN A 54 -19.75 -24.00 -2.52
C GLN A 54 -18.95 -24.25 -3.80
N VAL A 55 -17.64 -24.54 -3.68
CA VAL A 55 -16.74 -24.66 -4.83
C VAL A 55 -16.65 -26.12 -5.25
N LYS A 56 -17.23 -26.43 -6.43
CA LYS A 56 -17.25 -27.79 -7.00
C LYS A 56 -15.98 -28.12 -7.78
N ASP A 57 -15.37 -27.12 -8.42
CA ASP A 57 -14.18 -27.30 -9.23
C ASP A 57 -12.92 -27.46 -8.34
N PRO A 58 -12.18 -28.58 -8.44
CA PRO A 58 -10.98 -28.80 -7.65
C PRO A 58 -9.86 -27.79 -7.96
N ALA A 59 -9.76 -27.27 -9.19
CA ALA A 59 -8.73 -26.31 -9.56
C ALA A 59 -8.96 -24.97 -8.84
N ILE A 60 -10.18 -24.43 -8.95
CA ILE A 60 -10.59 -23.19 -8.28
C ILE A 60 -10.47 -23.33 -6.75
N LYS A 61 -10.86 -24.50 -6.22
CA LYS A 61 -10.74 -24.79 -4.79
C LYS A 61 -9.30 -24.72 -4.31
N THR A 62 -8.35 -25.23 -5.11
CA THR A 62 -6.92 -25.19 -4.76
C THR A 62 -6.40 -23.75 -4.69
N VAL A 63 -6.74 -22.92 -5.67
CA VAL A 63 -6.34 -21.51 -5.71
C VAL A 63 -6.95 -20.72 -4.55
N LEU A 64 -8.24 -20.92 -4.26
CA LEU A 64 -8.91 -20.25 -3.14
C LEU A 64 -8.36 -20.69 -1.77
N LEU A 65 -7.97 -21.95 -1.61
CA LEU A 65 -7.31 -22.42 -0.39
C LEU A 65 -5.91 -21.82 -0.24
N ARG A 66 -5.12 -21.71 -1.32
CA ARG A 66 -3.83 -21.00 -1.29
C ARG A 66 -3.99 -19.53 -0.90
N LEU A 67 -5.02 -18.86 -1.43
CA LEU A 67 -5.33 -17.47 -1.07
C LEU A 67 -5.71 -17.35 0.41
N LEU A 68 -6.54 -18.27 0.90
CA LEU A 68 -6.93 -18.32 2.31
C LEU A 68 -5.71 -18.57 3.21
N ASP A 69 -4.83 -19.50 2.84
CA ASP A 69 -3.58 -19.78 3.55
C ASP A 69 -2.68 -18.55 3.61
N LEU A 70 -2.52 -17.83 2.49
CA LEU A 70 -1.75 -16.58 2.44
C LEU A 70 -2.30 -15.54 3.42
N VAL A 71 -3.62 -15.30 3.39
CA VAL A 71 -4.27 -14.34 4.29
C VAL A 71 -4.09 -14.75 5.75
N MET A 72 -4.23 -16.03 6.08
CA MET A 72 -4.02 -16.51 7.45
C MET A 72 -2.59 -16.32 7.92
N LEU A 73 -1.61 -16.70 7.11
CA LEU A 73 -0.20 -16.59 7.46
C LEU A 73 0.21 -15.12 7.60
N MET A 74 -0.30 -14.23 6.75
CA MET A 74 -0.12 -12.79 6.91
C MET A 74 -0.71 -12.27 8.23
N GLN A 75 -1.93 -12.68 8.57
CA GLN A 75 -2.58 -12.30 9.83
C GLN A 75 -1.81 -12.81 11.06
N VAL A 76 -1.22 -14.01 10.98
CA VAL A 76 -0.37 -14.55 12.06
C VAL A 76 0.92 -13.74 12.17
N ARG A 77 1.57 -13.44 11.04
CA ARG A 77 2.82 -12.65 10.98
C ARG A 77 2.64 -11.23 11.53
N GLU A 78 1.57 -10.55 11.14
CA GLU A 78 1.26 -9.19 11.63
C GLU A 78 0.96 -9.18 13.13
N ASN A 79 0.40 -10.27 13.64
CA ASN A 79 -0.01 -10.41 15.03
C ASN A 79 0.92 -11.32 15.85
N CYS A 80 2.19 -11.50 15.46
CA CYS A 80 3.15 -12.41 16.08
C CYS A 80 3.23 -12.29 17.62
N GLY A 81 3.08 -11.08 18.17
CA GLY A 81 3.12 -10.84 19.62
C GLY A 81 2.07 -11.62 20.42
N ASP A 82 0.88 -11.87 19.85
CA ASP A 82 -0.16 -12.66 20.53
C ASP A 82 0.12 -14.17 20.53
N TRP A 83 0.96 -14.61 19.59
CA TRP A 83 1.37 -15.99 19.41
C TRP A 83 2.63 -16.35 20.22
N MET A 84 3.19 -15.40 20.96
CA MET A 84 4.37 -15.62 21.79
C MET A 84 4.17 -16.76 22.79
N GLY A 85 5.06 -17.76 22.76
CA GLY A 85 4.99 -18.99 23.54
C GLY A 85 4.07 -20.08 22.95
N CYS A 86 3.50 -19.84 21.77
CA CYS A 86 2.87 -20.88 20.92
C CYS A 86 3.67 -21.09 19.63
N LEU A 87 4.29 -20.03 19.10
CA LEU A 87 5.22 -20.09 17.99
C LEU A 87 6.66 -19.93 18.49
N ASP A 88 7.54 -20.74 17.93
CA ASP A 88 8.99 -20.61 18.08
C ASP A 88 9.57 -19.72 16.98
N GLU A 89 10.78 -19.19 17.18
CA GLU A 89 11.47 -18.31 16.21
C GLU A 89 11.60 -18.99 14.84
N GLN A 90 12.04 -20.26 14.83
CA GLN A 90 12.15 -21.06 13.61
C GLN A 90 10.82 -21.22 12.87
N GLN A 91 9.70 -21.26 13.60
CA GLN A 91 8.37 -21.38 12.99
C GLN A 91 7.93 -20.07 12.37
N VAL A 92 8.31 -18.93 12.94
CA VAL A 92 8.05 -17.61 12.35
C VAL A 92 8.83 -17.46 11.04
N ASP A 93 10.09 -17.90 10.99
CA ASP A 93 10.88 -17.89 9.76
C ASP A 93 10.27 -18.79 8.68
N LEU A 94 9.78 -19.98 9.07
CA LEU A 94 9.07 -20.88 8.16
C LEU A 94 7.77 -20.25 7.61
N ILE A 95 7.04 -19.51 8.44
CA ILE A 95 5.85 -18.77 8.01
C ILE A 95 6.22 -17.72 6.95
N ASN A 96 7.31 -16.96 7.16
CA ASN A 96 7.77 -15.97 6.20
C ASN A 96 8.16 -16.61 4.86
N LEU A 97 8.92 -17.71 4.91
CA LEU A 97 9.28 -18.47 3.71
C LEU A 97 8.04 -18.98 2.97
N ARG A 98 7.06 -19.51 3.70
CA ARG A 98 5.83 -20.02 3.09
C ARG A 98 4.99 -18.90 2.45
N ILE A 99 5.00 -17.70 3.02
CA ILE A 99 4.34 -16.53 2.42
C ILE A 99 5.00 -16.19 1.08
N ASP A 100 6.33 -16.17 1.01
CA ASP A 100 7.06 -15.88 -0.23
C ASP A 100 6.80 -16.93 -1.32
N GLU A 101 6.74 -18.20 -0.95
CA GLU A 101 6.34 -19.29 -1.86
C GLU A 101 4.91 -19.10 -2.37
N LEU A 102 3.95 -18.84 -1.48
CA LEU A 102 2.54 -18.64 -1.83
C LEU A 102 2.35 -17.43 -2.75
N LEU A 103 3.10 -16.34 -2.53
CA LEU A 103 3.05 -15.16 -3.41
C LEU A 103 3.53 -15.49 -4.83
N ASN A 104 4.54 -16.36 -4.98
CA ASN A 104 5.00 -16.82 -6.29
C ASN A 104 4.00 -17.79 -6.94
N GLU A 105 3.40 -18.69 -6.15
CA GLU A 105 2.36 -19.63 -6.62
C GLU A 105 1.09 -18.91 -7.07
N LEU A 106 0.66 -17.84 -6.38
CA LEU A 106 -0.57 -17.10 -6.67
C LEU A 106 -0.43 -16.06 -7.78
N ARG A 107 0.78 -15.55 -8.03
CA ARG A 107 1.04 -14.51 -9.04
C ARG A 107 0.38 -14.75 -10.41
N PRO A 108 0.44 -15.95 -11.03
CA PRO A 108 -0.20 -16.18 -12.33
C PRO A 108 -1.74 -16.15 -12.26
N ASP A 109 -2.32 -16.50 -11.11
CA ASP A 109 -3.77 -16.57 -10.92
C ASP A 109 -4.38 -15.23 -10.49
N CYS A 110 -3.56 -14.25 -10.09
CA CYS A 110 -4.03 -12.97 -9.55
C CYS A 110 -5.00 -12.23 -10.47
N ILE A 111 -4.71 -12.18 -11.78
CA ILE A 111 -5.59 -11.51 -12.76
C ILE A 111 -6.93 -12.24 -12.85
N GLY A 112 -6.92 -13.57 -12.93
CA GLY A 112 -8.16 -14.36 -12.97
C GLY A 112 -8.99 -14.25 -11.69
N LEU A 113 -8.34 -14.11 -10.53
CA LEU A 113 -9.01 -13.89 -9.25
C LEU A 113 -9.67 -12.50 -9.17
N THR A 114 -9.01 -11.47 -9.68
CA THR A 114 -9.58 -10.12 -9.73
C THR A 114 -10.71 -10.02 -10.76
N ASP A 115 -10.53 -10.62 -11.94
CA ASP A 115 -11.56 -10.64 -12.99
C ASP A 115 -12.79 -11.45 -12.55
N GLY A 116 -12.59 -12.48 -11.72
CA GLY A 116 -13.66 -13.29 -11.13
C GLY A 116 -14.63 -12.53 -10.22
N LEU A 117 -14.27 -11.31 -9.78
CA LEU A 117 -15.20 -10.42 -9.06
C LEU A 117 -16.28 -9.83 -9.99
N GLY A 118 -16.05 -9.83 -11.31
CA GLY A 118 -17.02 -9.41 -12.31
C GLY A 118 -17.31 -7.91 -12.30
N CYS A 119 -16.42 -7.07 -11.76
CA CYS A 119 -16.57 -5.63 -11.75
C CYS A 119 -16.43 -5.06 -13.17
N THR A 120 -17.43 -4.31 -13.62
CA THR A 120 -17.37 -3.62 -14.92
C THR A 120 -16.58 -2.32 -14.83
N ASP A 121 -16.02 -1.84 -15.94
CA ASP A 121 -15.29 -0.55 -15.97
C ASP A 121 -16.17 0.63 -15.50
N ASP A 122 -17.48 0.56 -15.77
CA ASP A 122 -18.46 1.56 -15.33
C ASP A 122 -18.66 1.57 -13.80
N GLU A 123 -18.58 0.40 -13.15
CA GLU A 123 -18.64 0.27 -11.69
C GLU A 123 -17.30 0.62 -11.03
N LEU A 124 -16.19 0.23 -11.66
CA LEU A 124 -14.85 0.43 -11.12
C LEU A 124 -14.41 1.90 -11.19
N GLN A 125 -14.85 2.63 -12.22
CA GLN A 125 -14.54 4.06 -12.45
C GLN A 125 -13.05 4.39 -12.30
N SER A 126 -12.17 3.46 -12.69
CA SER A 126 -10.73 3.57 -12.53
C SER A 126 -10.04 3.60 -13.90
N THR A 127 -9.25 4.64 -14.13
CA THR A 127 -8.45 4.78 -15.35
C THR A 127 -7.25 3.83 -15.38
N LEU A 128 -6.72 3.46 -14.21
CA LEU A 128 -5.63 2.52 -14.04
C LEU A 128 -6.10 1.06 -14.11
N GLY A 129 -7.31 0.78 -13.65
CA GLY A 129 -7.87 -0.56 -13.54
C GLY A 129 -8.69 -1.02 -14.75
N ARG A 130 -8.50 -0.41 -15.92
CA ARG A 130 -9.28 -0.73 -17.12
C ARG A 130 -9.08 -2.17 -17.57
N PHE A 131 -10.17 -2.82 -17.95
CA PHE A 131 -10.14 -4.19 -18.47
C PHE A 131 -9.34 -4.35 -19.77
N ASP A 132 -9.31 -3.32 -20.63
CA ASP A 132 -8.61 -3.35 -21.93
C ASP A 132 -7.08 -3.23 -21.82
N GLY A 133 -6.55 -2.92 -20.63
CA GLY A 133 -5.12 -2.71 -20.41
C GLY A 133 -4.55 -1.44 -21.07
N ASN A 134 -5.37 -0.60 -21.72
CA ASN A 134 -4.91 0.63 -22.39
C ASN A 134 -4.84 1.80 -21.39
N VAL A 135 -3.97 1.65 -20.40
CA VAL A 135 -3.88 2.54 -19.24
C VAL A 135 -3.34 3.93 -19.63
N TYR A 136 -2.28 3.99 -20.44
CA TYR A 136 -1.58 5.24 -20.71
C TYR A 136 -2.41 6.24 -21.53
N GLU A 137 -3.08 5.77 -22.58
CA GLU A 137 -3.95 6.62 -23.39
C GLU A 137 -5.18 7.07 -22.60
N ALA A 138 -5.75 6.18 -21.78
CA ALA A 138 -6.87 6.51 -20.92
C ALA A 138 -6.51 7.59 -19.89
N ILE A 139 -5.37 7.47 -19.19
CA ILE A 139 -4.88 8.49 -18.26
C ILE A 139 -4.68 9.83 -18.98
N TYR A 140 -4.10 9.81 -20.18
CA TYR A 140 -3.88 11.03 -20.95
C TYR A 140 -5.20 11.71 -21.34
N ASN A 141 -6.17 10.93 -21.82
CA ASN A 141 -7.48 11.46 -22.20
C ASN A 141 -8.22 12.03 -20.99
N GLU A 142 -8.18 11.34 -19.85
CA GLU A 142 -8.80 11.79 -18.60
C GLU A 142 -8.13 13.04 -18.02
N ALA A 143 -6.80 13.11 -18.07
CA ALA A 143 -6.07 14.32 -17.72
C ALA A 143 -6.51 15.50 -18.60
N ARG A 144 -6.72 15.29 -19.90
CA ARG A 144 -7.20 16.35 -20.81
C ARG A 144 -8.63 16.79 -20.54
N MET A 145 -9.50 15.88 -20.08
CA MET A 145 -10.89 16.17 -19.74
C MET A 145 -11.03 16.90 -18.40
N SER A 146 -9.96 16.96 -17.60
CA SER A 146 -9.96 17.71 -16.34
C SER A 146 -10.33 19.19 -16.54
N PRO A 147 -11.23 19.76 -15.73
CA PRO A 147 -11.65 21.16 -15.86
C PRO A 147 -10.50 22.15 -15.69
N LEU A 148 -9.42 21.77 -15.00
CA LEU A 148 -8.21 22.59 -14.86
C LEU A 148 -7.46 22.77 -16.18
N ASN A 149 -7.61 21.84 -17.11
CA ASN A 149 -6.95 21.86 -18.41
C ASN A 149 -7.84 22.43 -19.52
N ALA A 150 -9.05 22.91 -19.19
CA ALA A 150 -9.95 23.55 -20.13
C ALA A 150 -9.39 24.88 -20.66
N THR A 151 -8.60 25.59 -19.85
CA THR A 151 -7.94 26.84 -20.22
C THR A 151 -6.43 26.66 -20.33
N PRO A 152 -5.78 27.29 -21.33
CA PRO A 152 -4.32 27.21 -21.49
C PRO A 152 -3.56 27.97 -20.39
N ARG A 153 -4.23 28.87 -19.66
CA ARG A 153 -3.70 29.51 -18.46
C ARG A 153 -4.14 28.73 -17.23
N MET A 154 -3.20 28.47 -16.33
CA MET A 154 -3.50 27.88 -15.04
C MET A 154 -4.34 28.83 -14.18
N VAL A 155 -5.21 28.26 -13.36
CA VAL A 155 -6.00 29.01 -12.38
C VAL A 155 -5.06 29.74 -11.43
N GLY A 156 -5.27 31.04 -11.21
CA GLY A 156 -4.42 31.86 -10.34
C GLY A 156 -3.11 32.35 -10.97
N TRP A 157 -2.89 32.14 -12.28
CA TRP A 157 -1.71 32.67 -12.98
C TRP A 157 -1.53 34.17 -12.80
N GLU A 158 -2.61 34.95 -12.77
CA GLU A 158 -2.55 36.42 -12.61
C GLU A 158 -1.86 36.88 -11.31
N HIS A 159 -1.95 36.07 -10.25
CA HIS A 159 -1.36 36.39 -8.95
C HIS A 159 0.11 35.99 -8.93
N LEU A 160 0.41 34.81 -9.46
CA LEU A 160 1.77 34.28 -9.57
C LEU A 160 2.62 35.07 -10.56
N GLU A 161 2.02 35.54 -11.66
CA GLU A 161 2.67 36.34 -12.70
C GLU A 161 3.31 37.64 -12.15
N ARG A 162 2.81 38.17 -11.02
CA ARG A 162 3.36 39.37 -10.36
C ARG A 162 4.61 39.10 -9.53
N VAL A 163 4.76 37.87 -9.04
CA VAL A 163 5.85 37.48 -8.12
C VAL A 163 6.96 36.74 -8.88
N LEU A 164 6.62 36.07 -9.98
CA LEU A 164 7.57 35.30 -10.77
C LEU A 164 8.46 36.18 -11.66
N ASP A 165 9.77 35.96 -11.54
CA ASP A 165 10.76 36.45 -12.49
C ASP A 165 10.70 35.64 -13.79
N LYS A 166 10.14 36.26 -14.83
CA LYS A 166 9.94 35.62 -16.15
C LYS A 166 11.23 35.51 -16.94
N ASP A 167 12.19 36.39 -16.69
CA ASP A 167 13.45 36.39 -17.41
C ASP A 167 14.32 35.24 -16.93
N LEU A 168 14.36 35.02 -15.61
CA LEU A 168 14.96 33.82 -15.02
C LEU A 168 14.37 32.52 -15.60
N LEU A 169 13.04 32.43 -15.72
CA LEU A 169 12.39 31.23 -16.28
C LEU A 169 12.73 31.00 -17.76
N ARG A 170 12.80 32.07 -18.56
CA ARG A 170 13.16 31.97 -20.00
C ARG A 170 14.60 31.50 -20.16
N ASP A 171 15.51 32.00 -19.33
CA ASP A 171 16.91 31.60 -19.35
C ASP A 171 17.11 30.17 -18.81
N GLY A 172 16.32 29.78 -17.80
CA GLY A 172 16.21 28.40 -17.32
C GLY A 172 15.75 27.43 -18.42
N MET A 173 14.71 27.78 -19.17
CA MET A 173 14.22 26.94 -20.27
C MET A 173 15.27 26.75 -21.39
N ARG A 174 16.06 27.79 -21.68
CA ARG A 174 17.14 27.73 -22.68
C ARG A 174 18.30 26.87 -22.19
N SER A 175 18.70 27.03 -20.94
CA SER A 175 19.82 26.30 -20.32
C SER A 175 19.52 24.81 -20.12
N GLN A 176 18.33 24.46 -19.58
CA GLN A 176 17.91 23.08 -19.37
C GLN A 176 17.79 22.27 -20.67
N ARG A 177 17.26 22.88 -21.74
CA ARG A 177 17.14 22.22 -23.06
C ARG A 177 18.49 22.07 -23.77
N ALA A 178 19.45 22.96 -23.48
CA ALA A 178 20.79 22.90 -24.04
C ALA A 178 21.75 21.97 -23.26
N GLY A 179 21.31 21.37 -22.15
CA GLY A 179 22.15 20.52 -21.29
C GLY A 179 23.23 21.29 -20.51
N ASN A 180 23.24 22.63 -20.60
CA ASN A 180 24.16 23.47 -19.86
C ASN A 180 23.48 23.93 -18.58
N ALA A 181 23.98 23.52 -17.42
CA ALA A 181 23.56 24.11 -16.15
C ALA A 181 23.78 25.64 -16.22
N PRO A 182 22.79 26.47 -15.84
CA PRO A 182 23.02 27.91 -15.80
C PRO A 182 24.08 28.20 -14.75
N ALA A 183 25.13 28.92 -15.14
CA ALA A 183 26.05 29.52 -14.19
C ALA A 183 25.25 30.52 -13.36
N LEU A 184 24.76 30.10 -12.19
CA LEU A 184 24.30 30.99 -11.15
C LEU A 184 25.50 31.82 -10.71
N LEU A 185 25.74 32.93 -11.41
CA LEU A 185 26.59 34.03 -10.95
C LEU A 185 25.84 34.73 -9.81
N VAL A 186 25.85 34.09 -8.65
CA VAL A 186 25.97 34.83 -7.40
C VAL A 186 27.47 34.98 -7.19
N ASP A 187 28.00 36.13 -7.60
CA ASP A 187 29.31 36.62 -7.16
C ASP A 187 29.24 36.87 -5.65
N VAL A 188 29.33 35.79 -4.89
CA VAL A 188 29.70 35.79 -3.48
C VAL A 188 30.85 34.81 -3.38
N THR A 189 32.04 35.26 -3.79
CA THR A 189 33.33 35.09 -3.11
C THR A 189 34.49 35.20 -4.11
N ALA A 190 35.16 36.36 -4.07
CA ALA A 190 36.61 36.34 -4.22
C ALA A 190 37.14 35.45 -3.08
N GLY A 191 37.52 34.21 -3.39
CA GLY A 191 37.91 33.26 -2.35
C GLY A 191 38.18 31.82 -2.81
N ALA A 192 39.30 31.66 -3.53
CA ALA A 192 40.16 30.47 -3.46
C ALA A 192 39.72 29.11 -4.06
N SER A 193 40.58 28.67 -4.99
CA SER A 193 41.20 27.33 -5.10
C SER A 193 40.43 26.14 -5.72
N SER A 194 40.95 25.76 -6.90
CA SER A 194 41.37 24.40 -7.31
C SER A 194 40.35 23.25 -7.40
N GLY A 195 40.25 22.64 -8.58
CA GLY A 195 39.79 21.25 -8.70
C GLY A 195 39.30 20.82 -10.08
N ALA A 196 40.23 20.25 -10.87
CA ALA A 196 40.07 19.34 -12.00
C ALA A 196 38.68 19.12 -12.66
N ALA A 197 38.63 19.44 -13.96
CA ALA A 197 37.57 19.01 -14.88
C ALA A 197 37.59 17.48 -15.09
N LEU A 198 36.46 16.82 -14.84
CA LEU A 198 36.22 15.43 -15.23
C LEU A 198 35.31 15.42 -16.48
N ALA A 199 35.82 14.89 -17.59
CA ALA A 199 35.10 14.80 -18.87
C ALA A 199 34.01 13.70 -18.84
N PRO A 200 32.82 13.91 -19.45
CA PRO A 200 31.84 12.85 -19.59
C PRO A 200 32.12 11.94 -20.81
N ALA A 201 32.03 10.62 -20.57
CA ALA A 201 32.17 9.57 -21.57
C ALA A 201 30.98 9.51 -22.55
N PRO A 202 31.18 9.06 -23.82
CA PRO A 202 30.14 9.09 -24.84
C PRO A 202 29.09 7.97 -24.66
N ALA A 203 27.83 8.33 -24.88
CA ALA A 203 26.67 7.45 -24.83
C ALA A 203 26.74 6.34 -25.90
N ALA A 204 26.66 5.08 -25.45
CA ALA A 204 26.43 3.94 -26.32
C ALA A 204 24.94 3.85 -26.67
N LYS A 205 24.63 3.81 -27.97
CA LYS A 205 23.30 3.47 -28.49
C LYS A 205 23.13 1.95 -28.47
N LEU A 206 22.05 1.49 -27.86
CA LEU A 206 21.28 0.31 -28.28
C LEU A 206 19.80 0.71 -28.23
#